data_AF-A0A1Q7SJB5-F1
#
_entry.id   AF-A0A1Q7SJB5-F1
#
_cell.length_a   1.000
_cell.length_b   1.000
_cell.length_c   1.000
_cell.angle_alpha   90.00
_cell.angle_beta   90.00
_cell.angle_gamma   90.00
#
_symmetry.space_group_name_H-M   'P 1'
#
loop_
_entity.id
_entity.type
_entity.pdbx_description
1 polymer ?
#
loop_
_entity_poly.entity_id
_entity_poly.type
_entity_poly.pdbx_seq_one_letter_code
_entity_poly.pdbx_strand_id
1 'polypeptide(L)'
;MIRPSLAIPAVVVMLLAVGCARRPATIQASAPAPSGTVTNPRPAADVTPRRAAAPSGEPVATPVRPAPREFVAIPELRDIHFDFDKYDIRPGDARTLDANAAWLKASASQLLLVEGHCDERGTNEYNVALGDRRAKAAMNYLVAQGVRANRITVISYGEERPLCTEHNEACWSQNRRAHFLVRPQ
;
A
#
# COMPACT_ATOMS: atom_id res chain seq x y z
N MET A 1 21.37 -20.91 72.48
CA MET A 1 20.14 -20.18 72.87
C MET A 1 19.50 -19.65 71.60
N ILE A 2 18.77 -20.48 70.85
CA ILE A 2 17.29 -20.66 70.83
C ILE A 2 16.55 -19.40 70.32
N ARG A 3 15.97 -19.53 69.11
CA ARG A 3 15.07 -18.59 68.40
C ARG A 3 13.66 -18.58 69.00
N PRO A 4 12.80 -17.61 68.66
CA PRO A 4 11.77 -17.87 67.64
C PRO A 4 11.56 -16.65 66.70
N SER A 5 11.50 -16.79 65.37
CA SER A 5 10.41 -17.34 64.55
C SER A 5 9.06 -16.64 64.79
N LEU A 6 8.70 -15.69 63.92
CA LEU A 6 7.30 -15.31 63.69
C LEU A 6 7.04 -15.29 62.18
N ALA A 7 6.30 -16.31 61.74
CA ALA A 7 5.71 -16.40 60.42
C ALA A 7 4.32 -15.76 60.46
N ILE A 8 3.96 -15.02 59.41
CA ILE A 8 2.57 -14.57 59.18
C ILE A 8 2.17 -15.08 57.78
N PRO A 9 1.04 -15.82 57.66
CA PRO A 9 0.64 -16.45 56.41
C PRO A 9 -0.12 -15.50 55.47
N ALA A 10 -0.20 -15.95 54.22
CA ALA A 10 -0.77 -15.31 53.05
C ALA A 10 -2.29 -15.07 53.11
N VAL A 11 -2.76 -14.02 52.42
CA VAL A 11 -4.10 -14.00 51.81
C VAL A 11 -3.98 -13.46 50.38
N VAL A 12 -4.32 -14.34 49.44
CA VAL A 12 -4.49 -14.11 48.01
C VAL A 12 -5.87 -13.50 47.78
N VAL A 13 -5.96 -12.41 47.00
CA VAL A 13 -7.22 -12.00 46.35
C VAL A 13 -6.93 -11.73 44.88
N MET A 14 -7.23 -12.73 44.06
CA MET A 14 -7.14 -12.71 42.60
C MET A 14 -8.52 -12.30 42.06
N LEU A 15 -8.65 -11.03 41.66
CA LEU A 15 -9.84 -10.49 41.01
C LEU A 15 -9.75 -10.75 39.50
N LEU A 16 -10.40 -11.82 39.05
CA LEU A 16 -10.63 -12.12 37.62
C LEU A 16 -11.86 -11.34 37.14
N ALA A 17 -11.63 -10.22 36.46
CA ALA A 17 -12.69 -9.52 35.73
C ALA A 17 -12.90 -10.20 34.35
N VAL A 18 -13.92 -11.06 34.26
CA VAL A 18 -14.41 -11.61 33.00
C VAL A 18 -15.27 -10.54 32.31
N GLY A 19 -14.67 -9.81 31.37
CA GLY A 19 -15.37 -8.83 30.53
C GLY A 19 -15.85 -9.45 29.22
N CYS A 20 -17.16 -9.67 29.09
CA CYS A 20 -17.79 -10.05 27.83
C CYS A 20 -17.92 -8.82 26.90
N ALA A 21 -16.92 -8.59 26.04
CA ALA A 21 -17.03 -7.64 24.95
C ALA A 21 -17.89 -8.23 23.81
N ARG A 22 -19.13 -7.77 23.71
CA ARG A 22 -20.03 -7.99 22.57
C ARG A 22 -19.39 -7.40 21.31
N ARG A 23 -19.17 -8.24 20.29
CA ARG A 23 -18.80 -7.80 18.95
C ARG A 23 -20.06 -7.34 18.19
N PRO A 24 -20.12 -6.13 17.65
CA PRO A 24 -21.14 -5.80 16.66
C PRO A 24 -20.82 -6.57 15.36
N ALA A 25 -21.81 -7.31 14.87
CA ALA A 25 -21.77 -7.94 13.57
C ALA A 25 -21.85 -6.84 12.49
N THR A 26 -20.72 -6.53 11.85
CA THR A 26 -20.72 -5.72 10.64
C THR A 26 -21.10 -6.61 9.46
N ILE A 27 -22.17 -6.21 8.81
CA ILE A 27 -22.85 -6.86 7.71
C ILE A 27 -21.89 -7.01 6.52
N GLN A 28 -21.64 -8.26 6.15
CA GLN A 28 -20.99 -8.65 4.90
C GLN A 28 -22.05 -8.59 3.79
N ALA A 29 -22.01 -7.53 2.97
CA ALA A 29 -22.83 -7.45 1.77
C ALA A 29 -22.16 -8.24 0.63
N SER A 30 -22.51 -9.50 0.50
CA SER A 30 -22.24 -10.32 -0.69
C SER A 30 -23.24 -9.94 -1.78
N ALA A 31 -22.78 -9.27 -2.84
CA ALA A 31 -23.58 -9.04 -4.04
C ALA A 31 -23.57 -10.30 -4.93
N PRO A 32 -24.72 -10.84 -5.36
CA PRO A 32 -24.78 -11.98 -6.27
C PRO A 32 -24.56 -11.55 -7.73
N ALA A 33 -23.89 -12.41 -8.49
CA ALA A 33 -23.70 -12.29 -9.93
C ALA A 33 -25.02 -12.47 -10.71
N PRO A 34 -25.28 -11.68 -11.76
CA PRO A 34 -26.36 -11.98 -12.69
C PRO A 34 -25.90 -12.97 -13.76
N SER A 35 -26.34 -14.23 -13.65
CA SER A 35 -26.53 -15.11 -14.80
C SER A 35 -27.85 -14.74 -15.46
N GLY A 36 -27.80 -14.36 -16.74
CA GLY A 36 -28.97 -14.04 -17.54
C GLY A 36 -28.71 -14.39 -19.00
N THR A 37 -28.88 -15.67 -19.33
CA THR A 37 -29.04 -16.17 -20.70
C THR A 37 -30.39 -15.71 -21.24
N VAL A 38 -30.38 -14.89 -22.30
CA VAL A 38 -31.57 -14.65 -23.13
C VAL A 38 -31.21 -15.04 -24.56
N THR A 39 -31.79 -16.16 -25.01
CA THR A 39 -31.81 -16.61 -26.39
C THR A 39 -33.10 -16.09 -27.04
N ASN A 40 -33.02 -15.40 -28.16
CA ASN A 40 -34.05 -15.49 -29.20
C ASN A 40 -33.48 -15.09 -30.58
N PRO A 41 -33.73 -15.85 -31.67
CA PRO A 41 -33.22 -15.52 -32.99
C PRO A 41 -34.20 -14.65 -33.77
N ARG A 42 -33.71 -13.63 -34.48
CA ARG A 42 -34.48 -12.86 -35.48
C ARG A 42 -33.66 -12.73 -36.78
N PRO A 43 -34.29 -12.79 -37.98
CA PRO A 43 -33.62 -13.07 -39.24
C PRO A 43 -32.77 -11.90 -39.76
N ALA A 44 -31.69 -12.25 -40.45
CA ALA A 44 -30.77 -11.34 -41.12
C ALA A 44 -31.47 -10.54 -42.22
N ALA A 45 -31.50 -9.22 -42.07
CA ALA A 45 -31.74 -8.27 -43.14
C ALA A 45 -30.44 -7.51 -43.40
N ASP A 46 -30.01 -7.64 -44.65
CA ASP A 46 -29.01 -6.92 -45.44
C ASP A 46 -28.52 -5.58 -44.85
N VAL A 47 -27.21 -5.47 -44.58
CA VAL A 47 -26.53 -4.21 -44.27
C VAL A 47 -25.34 -4.04 -45.22
N THR A 48 -25.54 -3.16 -46.19
CA THR A 48 -24.49 -2.61 -47.05
C THR A 48 -23.44 -1.87 -46.20
N PRO A 49 -22.13 -2.06 -46.41
CA PRO A 49 -21.13 -1.39 -45.58
C PRO A 49 -20.94 0.05 -46.04
N ARG A 50 -21.55 1.00 -45.32
CA ARG A 50 -21.19 2.41 -45.42
C ARG A 50 -19.83 2.61 -44.75
N ARG A 51 -18.78 2.73 -45.56
CA ARG A 51 -17.44 3.13 -45.13
C ARG A 51 -17.51 4.49 -44.44
N ALA A 52 -17.54 4.50 -43.11
CA ALA A 52 -17.38 5.70 -42.31
C ALA A 52 -15.94 6.19 -42.47
N ALA A 53 -15.80 7.43 -42.92
CA ALA A 53 -14.53 8.13 -42.96
C ALA A 53 -13.98 8.24 -41.54
N ALA A 54 -12.72 7.82 -41.36
CA ALA A 54 -11.99 8.00 -40.11
C ALA A 54 -11.77 9.50 -39.87
N PRO A 55 -12.15 10.05 -38.70
CA PRO A 55 -11.65 11.36 -38.31
C PRO A 55 -10.16 11.21 -37.99
N SER A 56 -9.34 11.96 -38.71
CA SER A 56 -7.92 12.16 -38.44
C SER A 56 -7.76 12.68 -37.02
N GLY A 57 -7.39 11.80 -36.10
CA GLY A 57 -7.07 12.17 -34.72
C GLY A 57 -5.78 12.99 -34.72
N GLU A 58 -5.88 14.24 -34.29
CA GLU A 58 -4.72 15.01 -33.83
C GLU A 58 -4.00 14.19 -32.74
N PRO A 59 -2.66 14.24 -32.66
CA PRO A 59 -1.93 13.52 -31.64
C PRO A 59 -2.30 14.12 -30.28
N VAL A 60 -3.10 13.38 -29.50
CA VAL A 60 -3.28 13.64 -28.08
C VAL A 60 -1.90 13.59 -27.45
N ALA A 61 -1.39 14.75 -27.04
CA ALA A 61 -0.13 14.85 -26.33
C ALA A 61 -0.25 14.00 -25.06
N THR A 62 0.35 12.82 -25.07
CA THR A 62 0.49 11.98 -23.88
C THR A 62 1.23 12.82 -22.85
N PRO A 63 0.67 13.06 -21.64
CA PRO A 63 1.42 13.74 -20.61
C PRO A 63 2.69 12.91 -20.36
N VAL A 64 3.86 13.53 -20.60
CA VAL A 64 5.16 12.90 -20.41
C VAL A 64 5.29 12.61 -18.92
N ARG A 65 4.96 11.38 -18.50
CA ARG A 65 5.25 10.92 -17.15
C ARG A 65 6.78 10.84 -17.03
N PRO A 66 7.41 11.57 -16.09
CA PRO A 66 8.85 11.59 -15.96
C PRO A 66 9.40 10.19 -15.71
N ALA A 67 10.55 9.88 -16.33
CA ALA A 67 11.17 8.59 -16.19
C ALA A 67 11.68 8.39 -14.75
N PRO A 68 11.56 7.18 -14.16
CA PRO A 68 12.01 6.93 -12.79
C PRO A 68 13.47 7.28 -12.52
N ARG A 69 14.32 7.29 -13.57
CA ARG A 69 15.76 7.61 -13.49
C ARG A 69 16.07 9.05 -13.06
N GLU A 70 15.09 9.95 -13.14
CA GLU A 70 15.25 11.36 -12.73
C GLU A 70 15.04 11.55 -11.23
N PHE A 71 14.49 10.56 -10.53
CA PHE A 71 14.23 10.63 -9.11
C PHE A 71 15.41 10.09 -8.31
N VAL A 72 15.73 10.77 -7.20
CA VAL A 72 16.85 10.42 -6.31
C VAL A 72 16.36 10.23 -4.88
N ALA A 73 16.97 9.29 -4.16
CA ALA A 73 16.77 9.14 -2.72
C ALA A 73 17.51 10.26 -1.98
N ILE A 74 16.91 10.78 -0.91
CA ILE A 74 17.50 11.84 -0.07
C ILE A 74 17.39 11.45 1.41
N PRO A 75 18.30 11.92 2.29
CA PRO A 75 18.30 11.56 3.70
C PRO A 75 17.03 11.95 4.48
N GLU A 76 16.33 12.99 4.03
CA GLU A 76 15.13 13.54 4.68
C GLU A 76 13.89 12.68 4.48
N LEU A 77 13.86 11.87 3.41
CA LEU A 77 12.77 10.95 3.13
C LEU A 77 13.18 9.54 3.50
N ARG A 78 12.49 9.00 4.50
CA ARG A 78 12.78 7.66 5.02
C ARG A 78 11.78 6.65 4.51
N ASP A 79 12.27 5.46 4.19
CA ASP A 79 11.45 4.31 3.82
C ASP A 79 10.57 3.87 4.98
N ILE A 80 9.42 3.30 4.62
CA ILE A 80 8.55 2.60 5.57
C ILE A 80 8.47 1.13 5.23
N HIS A 81 8.15 0.31 6.23
CA HIS A 81 8.13 -1.13 6.11
C HIS A 81 6.77 -1.73 6.41
N PHE A 82 6.53 -2.93 5.87
CA PHE A 82 5.26 -3.64 5.99
C PHE A 82 5.45 -5.04 6.54
N ASP A 83 4.43 -5.51 7.24
CA ASP A 83 4.35 -6.90 7.67
C ASP A 83 4.16 -7.85 6.47
N PHE A 84 4.45 -9.12 6.71
CA PHE A 84 4.26 -10.16 5.71
C PHE A 84 2.81 -10.15 5.21
N ASP A 85 2.66 -10.15 3.89
CA ASP A 85 1.39 -10.13 3.18
C ASP A 85 0.44 -8.96 3.55
N LYS A 86 0.99 -7.85 4.05
CA LYS A 86 0.21 -6.66 4.43
C LYS A 86 0.66 -5.41 3.66
N TYR A 87 -0.27 -4.46 3.61
CA TYR A 87 -0.06 -3.08 3.13
C TYR A 87 -0.57 -2.05 4.14
N ASP A 88 -1.02 -2.47 5.32
CA ASP A 88 -1.40 -1.57 6.40
C ASP A 88 -0.15 -0.84 6.94
N ILE A 89 -0.24 0.46 7.13
CA ILE A 89 0.86 1.27 7.69
C ILE A 89 0.98 0.94 9.18
N ARG A 90 2.16 0.47 9.59
CA ARG A 90 2.44 0.18 11.00
C ARG A 90 2.49 1.47 11.82
N PRO A 91 2.17 1.44 13.13
CA PRO A 91 2.23 2.63 13.98
C PRO A 91 3.60 3.33 14.03
N GLY A 92 4.70 2.57 13.93
CA GLY A 92 6.05 3.14 13.87
C GLY A 92 6.30 3.89 12.56
N ASP A 93 5.85 3.31 11.44
CA ASP A 93 5.98 3.86 10.10
C ASP A 93 5.06 5.06 9.84
N ALA A 94 3.92 5.15 10.52
CA ALA A 94 3.05 6.33 10.49
C ALA A 94 3.81 7.60 10.95
N ARG A 95 4.61 7.51 12.02
CA ARG A 95 5.44 8.62 12.49
C ARG A 95 6.52 9.01 11.48
N THR A 96 7.09 8.03 10.76
CA THR A 96 8.01 8.30 9.66
C THR A 96 7.32 9.05 8.53
N LEU A 97 6.10 8.63 8.15
CA LEU A 97 5.32 9.33 7.13
C LEU A 97 4.92 10.74 7.54
N ASP A 98 4.66 10.99 8.83
CA ASP A 98 4.40 12.35 9.31
C ASP A 98 5.60 13.28 9.08
N ALA A 99 6.82 12.78 9.35
CA ALA A 99 8.06 13.51 9.08
C ALA A 99 8.28 13.73 7.58
N ASN A 100 8.09 12.69 6.76
CA ASN A 100 8.17 12.81 5.30
C ASN A 100 7.14 13.83 4.77
N ALA A 101 5.91 13.82 5.28
CA ALA A 101 4.86 14.76 4.89
C ALA A 101 5.21 16.20 5.29
N ALA A 102 5.78 16.42 6.47
CA ALA A 102 6.24 17.73 6.91
C ALA A 102 7.30 18.29 5.95
N TRP A 103 8.29 17.47 5.59
CA TRP A 103 9.33 17.85 4.63
C TRP A 103 8.74 18.14 3.23
N LEU A 104 7.85 17.29 2.72
CA LEU A 104 7.23 17.47 1.41
C LEU A 104 6.36 18.73 1.31
N LYS A 105 5.77 19.15 2.43
CA LYS A 105 5.03 20.42 2.53
C LYS A 105 5.97 21.63 2.52
N ALA A 106 7.11 21.55 3.19
CA ALA A 106 8.13 22.60 3.16
C ALA A 106 8.81 22.71 1.77
N SER A 107 9.00 21.57 1.10
CA SER A 107 9.65 21.47 -0.20
C SER A 107 8.63 21.42 -1.36
N ALA A 108 7.82 22.48 -1.50
CA ALA A 108 6.67 22.46 -2.43
C ALA A 108 7.03 22.27 -3.91
N SER A 109 8.27 22.58 -4.31
CA SER A 109 8.80 22.42 -5.67
C SER A 109 9.27 21.01 -6.01
N GLN A 110 9.19 20.05 -5.08
CA GLN A 110 9.64 18.67 -5.31
C GLN A 110 8.48 17.80 -5.79
N LEU A 111 8.73 16.93 -6.76
CA LEU A 111 7.85 15.83 -7.12
C LEU A 111 8.32 14.56 -6.41
N LEU A 112 7.38 13.76 -5.94
CA LEU A 112 7.63 12.52 -5.21
C LEU A 112 7.34 11.31 -6.09
N LEU A 113 8.25 10.34 -6.10
CA LEU A 113 8.02 8.98 -6.54
C LEU A 113 7.99 8.07 -5.32
N VAL A 114 6.95 7.25 -5.22
CA VAL A 114 6.82 6.19 -4.23
C VAL A 114 6.93 4.86 -4.95
N GLU A 115 7.95 4.09 -4.62
CA GLU A 115 8.16 2.75 -5.15
C GLU A 115 7.70 1.70 -4.13
N GLY A 116 6.84 0.78 -4.55
CA GLY A 116 6.35 -0.32 -3.71
C GLY A 116 7.08 -1.63 -3.98
N HIS A 117 7.63 -2.22 -2.93
CA HIS A 117 8.48 -3.41 -2.97
C HIS A 117 7.93 -4.54 -2.08
N CYS A 118 8.26 -5.77 -2.43
CA CYS A 118 7.90 -7.02 -1.76
C CYS A 118 9.14 -7.87 -1.49
N ASP A 119 9.00 -8.84 -0.58
CA ASP A 119 9.98 -9.94 -0.50
C ASP A 119 9.70 -10.97 -1.61
N GLU A 120 10.63 -11.90 -1.80
CA GLU A 120 10.65 -12.88 -2.90
C GLU A 120 9.57 -13.97 -2.83
N ARG A 121 8.72 -13.95 -1.80
CA ARG A 121 7.73 -15.01 -1.59
C ARG A 121 6.46 -14.66 -2.35
N GLY A 122 6.03 -15.58 -3.20
CA GLY A 122 4.82 -15.44 -4.02
C GLY A 122 5.15 -15.44 -5.51
N THR A 123 4.13 -15.21 -6.35
CA THR A 123 4.33 -15.00 -7.79
C THR A 123 4.68 -13.54 -8.04
N ASN A 124 5.46 -13.25 -9.08
CA ASN A 124 5.79 -11.87 -9.45
C ASN A 124 4.54 -11.00 -9.65
N GLU A 125 3.50 -11.50 -10.33
CA GLU A 125 2.26 -10.76 -10.59
C GLU A 125 1.55 -10.37 -9.30
N TYR A 126 1.53 -11.28 -8.33
CA TYR A 126 1.01 -11.01 -6.99
C TYR A 126 1.82 -9.93 -6.28
N ASN A 127 3.15 -10.05 -6.32
CA ASN A 127 4.06 -9.11 -5.67
C ASN A 127 4.00 -7.71 -6.30
N VAL A 128 3.84 -7.60 -7.61
CA VAL A 128 3.58 -6.32 -8.30
C VAL A 128 2.26 -5.71 -7.81
N ALA A 129 1.19 -6.50 -7.68
CA ALA A 129 -0.09 -6.00 -7.18
C ALA A 129 -0.02 -5.60 -5.69
N LEU A 130 0.70 -6.36 -4.86
CA LEU A 130 0.89 -6.04 -3.45
C LEU A 130 1.77 -4.80 -3.25
N GLY A 131 2.84 -4.67 -4.03
CA GLY A 131 3.70 -3.49 -4.00
C GLY A 131 2.95 -2.22 -4.43
N ASP A 132 2.07 -2.31 -5.44
CA ASP A 132 1.21 -1.19 -5.84
C ASP A 132 0.27 -0.76 -4.69
N ARG A 133 -0.34 -1.73 -3.98
CA ARG A 133 -1.15 -1.44 -2.79
C ARG A 133 -0.33 -0.76 -1.68
N ARG A 134 0.90 -1.19 -1.43
CA ARG A 134 1.81 -0.58 -0.44
C ARG A 134 2.17 0.87 -0.79
N ALA A 135 2.56 1.12 -2.03
CA ALA A 135 2.91 2.47 -2.46
C ALA A 135 1.69 3.41 -2.47
N LYS A 136 0.51 2.91 -2.85
CA LYS A 136 -0.75 3.66 -2.75
C LYS A 136 -1.15 3.93 -1.30
N ALA A 137 -0.95 2.98 -0.37
CA ALA A 137 -1.20 3.22 1.04
C ALA A 137 -0.35 4.37 1.59
N ALA A 138 0.95 4.37 1.29
CA ALA A 138 1.86 5.47 1.63
C ALA A 138 1.43 6.80 0.99
N MET A 139 1.12 6.80 -0.31
CA MET A 139 0.60 7.99 -1.01
C MET A 139 -0.67 8.54 -0.33
N ASN A 140 -1.65 7.68 -0.06
CA ASN A 140 -2.92 8.07 0.54
C ASN A 140 -2.72 8.70 1.92
N TYR A 141 -1.79 8.15 2.71
CA TYR A 141 -1.43 8.73 4.00
C TYR A 141 -0.81 10.13 3.83
N LEU A 142 0.17 10.29 2.94
CA LEU A 142 0.80 11.59 2.67
C LEU A 142 -0.22 12.63 2.19
N VAL A 143 -1.16 12.22 1.35
CA VAL A 143 -2.26 13.10 0.88
C VAL A 143 -3.17 13.50 2.04
N ALA A 144 -3.52 12.56 2.93
CA ALA A 144 -4.29 12.87 4.14
C ALA A 144 -3.55 13.84 5.08
N GLN A 145 -2.21 13.84 5.07
CA GLN A 145 -1.36 14.81 5.79
C GLN A 145 -1.17 16.16 5.07
N GLY A 146 -1.83 16.34 3.92
CA GLY A 146 -1.87 17.61 3.17
C GLY A 146 -0.86 17.73 2.02
N VAL A 147 -0.16 16.65 1.64
CA VAL A 147 0.68 16.66 0.42
C VAL A 147 -0.24 16.61 -0.82
N ARG A 148 -0.01 17.47 -1.80
CA ARG A 148 -0.85 17.51 -3.01
C ARG A 148 -0.67 16.23 -3.83
N ALA A 149 -1.77 15.53 -4.13
CA ALA A 149 -1.74 14.25 -4.85
C ALA A 149 -1.10 14.34 -6.24
N ASN A 150 -1.26 15.47 -6.94
CA ASN A 150 -0.66 15.68 -8.27
C ASN A 150 0.88 15.76 -8.27
N ARG A 151 1.51 15.86 -7.09
CA ARG A 151 2.96 15.82 -6.94
C ARG A 151 3.50 14.40 -6.71
N ILE A 152 2.63 13.42 -6.50
CA ILE A 152 3.02 12.06 -6.11
C ILE A 152 2.77 11.11 -7.29
N THR A 153 3.79 10.37 -7.68
CA THR A 153 3.71 9.26 -8.63
C THR A 153 3.98 7.96 -7.88
N VAL A 154 3.28 6.89 -8.25
CA VAL A 154 3.46 5.55 -7.69
C VAL A 154 3.93 4.59 -8.78
N ILE A 155 4.88 3.73 -8.41
CA ILE A 155 5.33 2.57 -9.20
C ILE A 155 5.45 1.37 -8.27
N SER A 156 5.18 0.17 -8.76
CA SER A 156 5.53 -1.06 -8.06
C SER A 156 6.59 -1.84 -8.84
N TYR A 157 7.56 -2.36 -8.10
CA TYR A 157 8.54 -3.31 -8.63
C TYR A 157 8.31 -4.73 -8.11
N GLY A 158 7.28 -4.95 -7.28
CA GLY A 158 7.08 -6.22 -6.59
C GLY A 158 8.38 -6.68 -5.93
N GLU A 159 8.83 -7.87 -6.28
CA GLU A 159 10.08 -8.48 -5.77
C GLU A 159 11.31 -8.21 -6.65
N GLU A 160 11.17 -7.53 -7.79
CA GLU A 160 12.21 -7.43 -8.83
C GLU A 160 13.40 -6.54 -8.44
N ARG A 161 13.28 -5.76 -7.37
CA ARG A 161 14.32 -4.84 -6.87
C ARG A 161 14.57 -5.02 -5.36
N PRO A 162 15.09 -6.19 -4.94
CA PRO A 162 15.36 -6.46 -3.54
C PRO A 162 16.45 -5.52 -3.01
N LEU A 163 16.26 -5.02 -1.79
CA LEU A 163 17.31 -4.31 -1.05
C LEU A 163 18.31 -5.30 -0.45
N CYS A 164 17.81 -6.46 -0.04
CA CYS A 164 18.58 -7.55 0.51
C CYS A 164 18.20 -8.87 -0.20
N THR A 165 19.16 -9.74 -0.46
CA THR A 165 18.96 -10.96 -1.27
C THR A 165 19.04 -12.27 -0.46
N GLU A 166 19.26 -12.18 0.85
CA GLU A 166 19.28 -13.34 1.73
C GLU A 166 17.89 -13.96 1.93
N HIS A 167 17.83 -15.28 2.01
CA HIS A 167 16.58 -16.03 2.11
C HIS A 167 16.14 -16.22 3.57
N ASN A 168 15.97 -15.12 4.30
CA ASN A 168 15.56 -15.14 5.71
C ASN A 168 14.70 -13.94 6.11
N GLU A 169 14.00 -14.05 7.24
CA GLU A 169 13.05 -13.00 7.68
C GLU A 169 13.72 -11.65 7.98
N ALA A 170 14.98 -11.65 8.43
CA ALA A 170 15.72 -10.40 8.64
C ALA A 170 15.93 -9.62 7.33
N CYS A 171 16.05 -10.33 6.22
CA CYS A 171 16.18 -9.77 4.88
C CYS A 171 14.83 -9.43 4.26
N TRP A 172 13.87 -10.36 4.32
CA TRP A 172 12.53 -10.17 3.78
C TRP A 172 11.83 -8.95 4.38
N SER A 173 12.01 -8.72 5.69
CA SER A 173 11.44 -7.55 6.36
C SER A 173 11.95 -6.21 5.83
N GLN A 174 13.19 -6.16 5.31
CA GLN A 174 13.75 -4.96 4.66
C GLN A 174 13.19 -4.77 3.25
N ASN A 175 12.90 -5.87 2.53
CA ASN A 175 12.39 -5.80 1.16
C ASN A 175 10.92 -5.35 1.10
N ARG A 176 10.11 -5.70 2.11
CA ARG A 176 8.71 -5.27 2.24
C ARG A 176 8.63 -3.78 2.60
N ARG A 177 8.83 -2.89 1.64
CA ARG A 177 8.94 -1.45 1.89
C ARG A 177 8.24 -0.58 0.84
N ALA A 178 7.98 0.66 1.22
CA ALA A 178 7.76 1.75 0.29
C ALA A 178 8.99 2.67 0.32
N HIS A 179 9.60 2.86 -0.84
CA HIS A 179 10.81 3.66 -1.04
C HIS A 179 10.47 5.02 -1.64
N PHE A 180 11.05 6.09 -1.11
CA PHE A 180 10.69 7.46 -1.46
C PHE A 180 11.84 8.15 -2.18
N LEU A 181 11.55 8.68 -3.37
CA LEU A 181 12.51 9.42 -4.18
C LEU A 181 11.90 10.74 -4.63
N VAL A 182 12.73 11.74 -4.87
CA VAL A 182 12.28 13.06 -5.32
C VAL A 182 13.04 13.56 -6.53
N ARG A 183 12.41 14.48 -7.25
CA ARG A 183 13.08 15.33 -8.23
C ARG A 183 12.49 16.75 -8.16
N PRO A 184 13.25 17.78 -8.54
CA PRO A 184 12.68 19.11 -8.78
C PRO A 184 11.58 19.04 -9.86
N GLN A 185 10.51 19.82 -9.66
CA GLN A 185 9.41 19.96 -10.61
C GLN A 185 9.85 20.60 -11.93
#